data_AF-A0A1M6FN03-F1
#
_entry.id   AF-A0A1M6FN03-F1
#
_cell.length_a   1.000
_cell.length_b   1.000
_cell.length_c   1.000
_cell.angle_alpha   90.00
_cell.angle_beta   90.00
_cell.angle_gamma   90.00
#
_symmetry.space_group_name_H-M   'P 1'
#
loop_
_entity.id
_entity.type
_entity.pdbx_description
1 polymer ?
#
loop_
_entity_poly.entity_id
_entity_poly.type
_entity_poly.pdbx_seq_one_letter_code
_entity_poly.pdbx_strand_id
1 'polypeptide(L)'
;MSATNKKHMQGGMDTSYNNVNTDDEKNKKAEELLFDAWETAGYHGQPGEDFYPRTARETKNMDDLLTQAEAAVEDTSDTELMDAIAETRDVVEWSKQRHWTFAWWIIICVAIMGCYYFYQAGSEGDYVKKQQALTEDQVQTQLNEAMARQEKYMDDYKKTLAVDTISEETRTLYNKYLESAAQELEELQKYDVKSYKEYLVGRADSGVWRERWEAIWCFIWIALYIFACRPRGYMITKRRREDKMATGLKKILFGIAGALVGAAGALYVTTTITKWSDGSKTKDDDGLMIYAMKFGLIALAVIIVLWAARIVIVIATLLGLLRNYDWKQLAKDPKAMLNDLK
;
A
#
# COMPACT_ATOMS: atom_id res chain seq x y z
N MET A 1 -5.81 14.20 -14.21
CA MET A 1 -5.00 15.40 -13.89
C MET A 1 -4.86 16.24 -15.14
N SER A 2 -5.16 17.54 -15.06
CA SER A 2 -4.95 18.49 -16.17
C SER A 2 -3.44 18.72 -16.43
N ALA A 3 -3.10 19.23 -17.61
CA ALA A 3 -1.72 19.54 -17.99
C ALA A 3 -1.09 20.59 -17.04
N THR A 4 -1.86 21.59 -16.63
CA THR A 4 -1.46 22.63 -15.65
C THR A 4 -1.08 22.02 -14.31
N ASN A 5 -1.88 21.08 -13.79
CA ASN A 5 -1.57 20.38 -12.54
C ASN A 5 -0.26 19.57 -12.63
N LYS A 6 0.03 18.98 -13.81
CA LYS A 6 1.31 18.29 -14.03
C LYS A 6 2.49 19.27 -14.08
N LYS A 7 2.30 20.47 -14.65
CA LYS A 7 3.33 21.54 -14.74
C LYS A 7 3.77 22.00 -13.34
N HIS A 8 2.82 22.34 -12.46
CA HIS A 8 3.13 22.69 -11.07
C HIS A 8 3.78 21.54 -10.30
N MET A 9 3.29 20.31 -10.51
CA MET A 9 3.88 19.11 -9.90
C MET A 9 5.30 18.81 -10.39
N GLN A 10 5.69 19.26 -11.59
CA GLN A 10 7.02 19.07 -12.17
C GLN A 10 7.99 20.23 -11.89
N GLY A 11 7.51 21.38 -11.39
CA GLY A 11 8.37 22.51 -11.01
C GLY A 11 8.85 23.37 -12.16
N GLY A 12 8.19 23.31 -13.31
CA GLY A 12 8.51 24.18 -14.44
C GLY A 12 7.52 25.33 -14.51
N MET A 13 7.94 26.54 -14.10
CA MET A 13 7.32 27.78 -14.58
C MET A 13 8.43 28.67 -15.15
N ASP A 14 8.09 29.37 -16.24
CA ASP A 14 9.03 30.11 -17.08
C ASP A 14 9.05 31.62 -16.75
N THR A 15 8.32 32.07 -15.72
CA THR A 15 8.37 33.46 -15.25
C THR A 15 9.70 33.73 -14.58
N SER A 16 10.59 34.38 -15.33
CA SER A 16 11.85 34.89 -14.85
C SER A 16 11.67 36.31 -14.35
N TYR A 17 12.35 36.65 -13.25
CA TYR A 17 12.54 38.03 -12.75
C TYR A 17 12.92 39.03 -13.85
N ASN A 18 13.55 38.54 -14.93
CA ASN A 18 14.01 39.33 -16.07
C ASN A 18 12.90 39.76 -17.05
N ASN A 19 11.67 39.30 -16.85
CA ASN A 19 10.54 39.59 -17.75
C ASN A 19 9.63 40.71 -17.25
N VAL A 20 9.95 41.37 -16.13
CA VAL A 20 9.17 42.50 -15.60
C VAL A 20 9.92 43.80 -15.94
N ASN A 21 9.24 44.73 -16.60
CA ASN A 21 9.79 46.03 -16.99
C ASN A 21 9.95 46.99 -15.80
N THR A 22 11.07 46.89 -15.10
CA THR A 22 11.36 47.70 -13.90
C THR A 22 11.62 49.20 -14.12
N ASP A 23 11.55 49.67 -15.37
CA ASP A 23 11.76 51.08 -15.72
C ASP A 23 10.45 51.89 -15.73
N ASP A 24 9.28 51.27 -15.51
CA ASP A 24 7.99 51.99 -15.46
C ASP A 24 7.72 52.62 -14.08
N GLU A 25 7.81 53.95 -14.01
CA GLU A 25 7.52 54.68 -12.77
C GLU A 25 6.06 54.56 -12.29
N LYS A 26 5.10 54.26 -13.18
CA LYS A 26 3.67 54.19 -12.81
C LYS A 26 3.32 52.94 -12.02
N ASN A 27 3.91 51.80 -12.37
CA ASN A 27 3.61 50.50 -11.76
C ASN A 27 4.64 50.05 -10.72
N LYS A 28 5.68 50.86 -10.47
CA LYS A 28 6.76 50.59 -9.53
C LYS A 28 6.32 50.04 -8.17
N LYS A 29 5.23 50.57 -7.61
CA LYS A 29 4.70 50.09 -6.31
C LYS A 29 4.12 48.67 -6.40
N ALA A 30 3.44 48.34 -7.50
CA ALA A 30 2.92 46.99 -7.74
C ALA A 30 4.06 46.00 -7.97
N GLU A 31 5.12 46.41 -8.68
CA GLU A 31 6.34 45.63 -8.87
C GLU A 31 7.08 45.34 -7.55
N GLU A 32 7.29 46.35 -6.71
CA GLU A 32 7.91 46.18 -5.38
C GLU A 32 7.14 45.17 -4.52
N LEU A 33 5.80 45.25 -4.52
CA LEU A 33 4.94 44.30 -3.79
C LEU A 33 4.96 42.88 -4.38
N LEU A 34 5.08 42.76 -5.70
CA LEU A 34 5.26 41.47 -6.37
C LEU A 34 6.61 40.85 -6.01
N PHE A 35 7.68 41.64 -6.00
CA PHE A 35 9.01 41.17 -5.60
C PHE A 35 9.06 40.81 -4.11
N ASP A 36 8.42 41.55 -3.22
CA ASP A 36 8.27 41.19 -1.80
C ASP A 36 7.50 39.86 -1.63
N ALA A 37 6.46 39.64 -2.43
CA ALA A 37 5.76 38.36 -2.49
C ALA A 37 6.72 37.26 -2.93
N TRP A 38 7.64 37.58 -3.85
CA TRP A 38 8.62 36.63 -4.31
C TRP A 38 9.71 36.27 -3.30
N GLU A 39 10.25 37.26 -2.61
CA GLU A 39 11.21 37.06 -1.53
C GLU A 39 10.62 36.21 -0.39
N THR A 40 9.31 36.35 -0.14
CA THR A 40 8.61 35.55 0.87
C THR A 40 8.69 34.04 0.59
N ALA A 41 8.73 33.62 -0.68
CA ALA A 41 8.91 32.21 -1.07
C ALA A 41 10.38 31.74 -1.03
N GLY A 42 11.33 32.64 -0.72
CA GLY A 42 12.76 32.39 -0.78
C GLY A 42 13.28 32.24 -2.22
N TYR A 43 12.68 32.97 -3.16
CA TYR A 43 13.14 33.03 -4.54
C TYR A 43 14.20 34.12 -4.69
N HIS A 44 15.29 33.78 -5.38
CA HIS A 44 16.42 34.69 -5.55
C HIS A 44 16.73 34.99 -7.03
N GLY A 45 15.75 34.81 -7.93
CA GLY A 45 15.92 35.13 -9.35
C GLY A 45 16.83 34.17 -10.12
N GLN A 46 17.21 33.02 -9.54
CA GLN A 46 18.11 32.08 -10.20
C GLN A 46 17.37 31.25 -11.27
N PRO A 47 17.97 31.02 -12.44
CA PRO A 47 17.40 30.14 -13.46
C PRO A 47 17.13 28.73 -12.89
N GLY A 48 15.87 28.30 -12.91
CA GLY A 48 15.44 26.98 -12.43
C GLY A 48 15.14 26.88 -10.93
N GLU A 49 15.09 27.98 -10.20
CA GLU A 49 14.63 28.00 -8.80
C GLU A 49 13.09 28.01 -8.73
N ASP A 50 12.53 27.03 -8.03
CA ASP A 50 11.07 26.88 -7.85
C ASP A 50 10.50 28.05 -7.03
N PHE A 51 9.74 28.94 -7.69
CA PHE A 51 8.95 30.00 -7.06
C PHE A 51 7.69 29.44 -6.37
N TYR A 52 7.81 28.72 -5.25
CA TYR A 52 6.64 28.18 -4.54
C TYR A 52 6.72 28.41 -3.03
N PRO A 53 5.64 28.88 -2.38
CA PRO A 53 5.61 28.94 -0.92
C PRO A 53 5.76 27.52 -0.34
N ARG A 54 6.43 27.43 0.81
CA ARG A 54 6.75 26.17 1.51
C ARG A 54 6.01 26.05 2.83
N THR A 55 5.38 27.13 3.30
CA THR A 55 4.56 27.14 4.51
C THR A 55 3.21 27.81 4.30
N ALA A 56 2.25 27.48 5.15
CA ALA A 56 0.94 28.13 5.17
C ALA A 56 1.04 29.64 5.44
N ARG A 57 2.04 30.06 6.23
CA ARG A 57 2.31 31.47 6.53
C ARG A 57 2.84 32.20 5.30
N GLU A 58 3.82 31.63 4.61
CA GLU A 58 4.32 32.19 3.34
C GLU A 58 3.21 32.30 2.30
N THR A 59 2.41 31.24 2.15
CA THR A 59 1.27 31.24 1.21
C THR A 59 0.27 32.36 1.51
N LYS A 60 -0.01 32.62 2.79
CA LYS A 60 -0.90 33.71 3.21
C LYS A 60 -0.27 35.09 2.97
N ASN A 61 0.98 35.28 3.38
CA ASN A 61 1.69 36.54 3.22
C ASN A 61 1.80 36.91 1.73
N MET A 62 2.11 35.94 0.87
CA MET A 62 2.15 36.14 -0.58
C MET A 62 0.78 36.51 -1.14
N ASP A 63 -0.30 35.87 -0.67
CA ASP A 63 -1.66 36.21 -1.07
C ASP A 63 -2.05 37.65 -0.70
N ASP A 64 -1.68 38.08 0.51
CA ASP A 64 -1.92 39.42 1.02
C ASP A 64 -1.09 40.46 0.22
N LEU A 65 0.16 40.14 -0.15
CA LEU A 65 1.03 41.00 -0.96
C LEU A 65 0.57 41.10 -2.41
N LEU A 66 0.16 39.99 -3.04
CA LEU A 66 -0.40 40.00 -4.39
C LEU A 66 -1.70 40.81 -4.47
N THR A 67 -2.54 40.73 -3.44
CA THR A 67 -3.78 41.53 -3.36
C THR A 67 -3.46 43.03 -3.28
N GLN A 68 -2.38 43.39 -2.58
CA GLN A 68 -1.91 44.77 -2.54
C GLN A 68 -1.27 45.20 -3.86
N ALA A 69 -0.53 44.30 -4.53
CA ALA A 69 0.09 44.56 -5.83
C ALA A 69 -0.99 44.82 -6.90
N GLU A 70 -2.00 43.94 -7.01
CA GLU A 70 -3.15 44.11 -7.91
C GLU A 70 -3.90 45.42 -7.67
N ALA A 71 -4.04 45.84 -6.41
CA ALA A 71 -4.68 47.10 -6.06
C ALA A 71 -3.80 48.34 -6.33
N ALA A 72 -2.49 48.16 -6.48
CA ALA A 72 -1.52 49.21 -6.74
C ALA A 72 -1.16 49.37 -8.23
N VAL A 73 -1.68 48.51 -9.12
CA VAL A 73 -1.48 48.65 -10.57
C VAL A 73 -2.20 49.91 -11.07
N GLU A 74 -1.44 50.84 -11.66
CA GLU A 74 -1.96 52.08 -12.23
C GLU A 74 -2.09 51.99 -13.76
N ASP A 75 -1.18 51.27 -14.43
CA ASP A 75 -1.19 51.07 -15.88
C ASP A 75 -1.41 49.59 -16.23
N THR A 76 -2.63 49.25 -16.64
CA THR A 76 -2.99 47.87 -17.02
C THR A 76 -2.50 47.47 -18.41
N SER A 77 -1.82 48.37 -19.15
CA SER A 77 -1.24 48.06 -20.46
C SER A 77 0.11 47.35 -20.37
N ASP A 78 0.71 47.34 -19.18
CA ASP A 78 1.89 46.53 -18.88
C ASP A 78 1.50 45.04 -18.78
N THR A 79 1.53 44.38 -19.93
CA THR A 79 1.21 42.95 -20.03
C THR A 79 2.23 42.07 -19.28
N GLU A 80 3.48 42.52 -19.16
CA GLU A 80 4.54 41.78 -18.49
C GLU A 80 4.31 41.68 -16.98
N LEU A 81 3.98 42.81 -16.34
CA LEU A 81 3.60 42.82 -14.93
C LEU A 81 2.29 42.08 -14.68
N MET A 82 1.28 42.29 -15.52
CA MET A 82 -0.02 41.63 -15.34
C MET A 82 0.06 40.12 -15.49
N ASP A 83 0.83 39.61 -16.46
CA ASP A 83 1.08 38.19 -16.61
C ASP A 83 1.87 37.64 -15.41
N ALA A 84 2.88 38.37 -14.92
CA ALA A 84 3.64 37.96 -13.74
C ALA A 84 2.79 37.89 -12.46
N ILE A 85 1.90 38.87 -12.24
CA ILE A 85 0.93 38.85 -11.12
C ILE A 85 -0.03 37.67 -11.27
N ALA A 86 -0.59 37.46 -12.46
CA ALA A 86 -1.54 36.38 -12.73
C ALA A 86 -0.92 34.99 -12.54
N GLU A 87 0.31 34.78 -13.04
CA GLU A 87 1.04 33.53 -12.83
C GLU A 87 1.40 33.30 -11.36
N THR A 88 1.81 34.35 -10.65
CA THR A 88 2.10 34.27 -9.21
C THR A 88 0.83 33.96 -8.41
N ARG A 89 -0.32 34.51 -8.82
CA ARG A 89 -1.63 34.23 -8.23
C ARG A 89 -2.02 32.76 -8.44
N ASP A 90 -1.85 32.22 -9.65
CA ASP A 90 -2.10 30.80 -9.94
C ASP A 90 -1.23 29.88 -9.06
N VAL A 91 0.05 30.24 -8.84
CA VAL A 91 0.94 29.52 -7.91
C VAL A 91 0.42 29.55 -6.47
N VAL A 92 -0.04 30.70 -5.98
CA VAL A 92 -0.56 30.85 -4.60
C VAL A 92 -1.86 30.07 -4.44
N GLU A 93 -2.78 30.17 -5.40
CA GLU A 93 -4.04 29.42 -5.40
C GLU A 93 -3.79 27.92 -5.46
N TRP A 94 -2.93 27.45 -6.37
CA TRP A 94 -2.52 26.06 -6.43
C TRP A 94 -1.89 25.59 -5.11
N SER A 95 -1.07 26.44 -4.50
CA SER A 95 -0.40 26.13 -3.23
C SER A 95 -1.38 25.97 -2.06
N LYS A 96 -2.49 26.72 -2.05
CA LYS A 96 -3.57 26.60 -1.06
C LYS A 96 -4.38 25.32 -1.24
N GLN A 97 -4.59 24.89 -2.49
CA GLN A 97 -5.40 23.73 -2.83
C GLN A 97 -4.74 22.40 -2.42
N ARG A 98 -5.59 21.38 -2.22
CA ARG A 98 -5.17 20.01 -1.88
C ARG A 98 -5.08 19.13 -3.12
N HIS A 99 -3.91 18.53 -3.34
CA HIS A 99 -3.61 17.73 -4.53
C HIS A 99 -3.41 16.26 -4.20
N TRP A 100 -3.78 15.40 -5.15
CA TRP A 100 -3.70 13.95 -5.00
C TRP A 100 -2.29 13.49 -5.40
N THR A 101 -1.51 12.95 -4.46
CA THR A 101 -0.10 12.56 -4.70
C THR A 101 0.19 11.09 -4.42
N PHE A 102 -0.83 10.24 -4.37
CA PHE A 102 -0.63 8.80 -4.12
C PHE A 102 -0.01 8.06 -5.31
N ALA A 103 0.60 6.92 -4.99
CA ALA A 103 1.14 6.00 -5.96
C ALA A 103 0.08 4.97 -6.40
N TRP A 104 -0.30 5.02 -7.68
CA TRP A 104 -1.27 4.09 -8.27
C TRP A 104 -0.89 2.62 -8.14
N TRP A 105 0.40 2.29 -8.20
CA TRP A 105 0.85 0.91 -8.07
C TRP A 105 0.49 0.31 -6.71
N ILE A 106 0.51 1.10 -5.62
CA ILE A 106 0.11 0.64 -4.28
C ILE A 106 -1.38 0.29 -4.29
N ILE A 107 -2.22 1.17 -4.86
CA ILE A 107 -3.66 0.95 -4.96
C ILE A 107 -3.97 -0.31 -5.75
N ILE A 108 -3.34 -0.46 -6.92
CA ILE A 108 -3.55 -1.63 -7.80
C ILE A 108 -3.13 -2.92 -7.09
N CYS A 109 -1.94 -2.96 -6.49
CA CYS A 109 -1.46 -4.15 -5.78
C CYS A 109 -2.37 -4.54 -4.62
N VAL A 110 -2.80 -3.57 -3.80
CA VAL A 110 -3.69 -3.83 -2.66
C VAL A 110 -5.09 -4.21 -3.12
N ALA A 111 -5.59 -3.65 -4.23
CA ALA A 111 -6.89 -4.01 -4.79
C ALA A 111 -6.87 -5.45 -5.34
N ILE A 112 -5.80 -5.86 -6.02
CA ILE A 112 -5.63 -7.25 -6.47
C ILE A 112 -5.68 -8.22 -5.28
N MET A 113 -4.99 -7.88 -4.18
CA MET A 113 -5.05 -8.68 -2.96
C MET A 113 -6.45 -8.72 -2.35
N GLY A 114 -7.16 -7.59 -2.29
CA GLY A 114 -8.54 -7.53 -1.81
C GLY A 114 -9.47 -8.42 -2.64
N CYS A 115 -9.35 -8.40 -3.98
CA CYS A 115 -10.08 -9.29 -4.87
C CYS A 115 -9.71 -10.76 -4.67
N TYR A 116 -8.43 -11.06 -4.46
CA TYR A 116 -7.96 -12.42 -4.17
C TYR A 116 -8.58 -12.98 -2.89
N TYR A 117 -8.62 -12.20 -1.81
CA TYR A 117 -9.26 -12.61 -0.57
C TYR A 117 -10.78 -12.80 -0.71
N PHE A 118 -11.46 -11.97 -1.50
CA PHE A 118 -12.88 -12.21 -1.82
C PHE A 118 -13.10 -13.50 -2.61
N TYR A 119 -12.22 -13.79 -3.57
CA TYR A 119 -12.26 -15.05 -4.32
C TYR A 119 -12.05 -16.26 -3.38
N GLN A 120 -11.07 -16.18 -2.48
CA GLN A 120 -10.80 -17.22 -1.49
C GLN A 120 -11.98 -17.41 -0.52
N ALA A 121 -12.59 -16.32 -0.05
CA ALA A 121 -13.81 -16.37 0.75
C ALA A 121 -14.97 -17.05 0.01
N GLY A 122 -15.06 -16.89 -1.31
CA GLY A 122 -16.03 -17.61 -2.14
C GLY A 122 -15.80 -19.11 -2.11
N SER A 123 -14.55 -19.54 -2.29
CA SER A 123 -14.18 -20.97 -2.23
C SER A 123 -14.41 -21.61 -0.85
N GLU A 124 -14.12 -20.88 0.23
CA GLU A 124 -14.45 -21.29 1.60
C GLU A 124 -15.97 -21.33 1.82
N GLY A 125 -16.72 -20.43 1.17
CA GLY A 125 -18.18 -20.43 1.22
C GLY A 125 -18.79 -21.69 0.60
N ASP A 126 -18.17 -22.24 -0.44
CA ASP A 126 -18.58 -23.53 -1.00
C ASP A 126 -18.22 -24.70 -0.06
N TYR A 127 -17.15 -24.59 0.72
CA TYR A 127 -16.84 -25.54 1.79
C TYR A 127 -17.89 -25.50 2.91
N VAL A 128 -18.35 -24.31 3.33
CA VAL A 128 -19.47 -24.15 4.28
C VAL A 128 -20.73 -24.87 3.80
N LYS A 129 -21.11 -24.67 2.52
CA LYS A 129 -22.27 -25.37 1.94
C LYS A 129 -22.11 -26.88 1.97
N LYS A 130 -20.91 -27.40 1.73
CA LYS A 130 -20.62 -28.84 1.85
C LYS A 130 -20.83 -29.34 3.28
N GLN A 131 -20.37 -28.60 4.29
CA GLN A 131 -20.59 -28.95 5.70
C GLN A 131 -22.08 -28.90 6.08
N GLN A 132 -22.82 -27.91 5.59
CA GLN A 132 -24.27 -27.80 5.81
C GLN A 132 -25.05 -28.96 5.18
N ALA A 133 -24.59 -29.46 4.04
CA ALA A 133 -25.23 -30.56 3.30
C ALA A 133 -24.94 -31.97 3.85
N LEU A 134 -24.06 -32.12 4.85
CA LEU A 134 -23.76 -33.43 5.44
C LEU A 134 -25.01 -34.05 6.09
N THR A 135 -25.20 -35.35 5.87
CA THR A 135 -26.22 -36.15 6.56
C THR A 135 -25.79 -36.47 7.99
N GLU A 136 -26.75 -36.82 8.86
CA GLU A 136 -26.45 -37.17 10.26
C GLU A 136 -25.46 -38.32 10.37
N ASP A 137 -25.59 -39.36 9.54
CA ASP A 137 -24.65 -40.51 9.49
C ASP A 137 -23.22 -40.08 9.12
N GLN A 138 -23.08 -39.16 8.16
CA GLN A 138 -21.77 -38.65 7.76
C GLN A 138 -21.15 -37.80 8.87
N VAL A 139 -21.94 -37.01 9.59
CA VAL A 139 -21.48 -36.22 10.73
C VAL A 139 -21.05 -37.14 11.87
N GLN A 140 -21.82 -38.19 12.18
CA GLN A 140 -21.45 -39.19 13.18
C GLN A 140 -20.15 -39.91 12.81
N THR A 141 -19.96 -40.25 11.54
CA THR A 141 -18.72 -40.84 11.05
C THR A 141 -17.53 -39.90 11.26
N GLN A 142 -17.66 -38.62 10.91
CA GLN A 142 -16.60 -37.63 11.13
C GLN A 142 -16.31 -37.37 12.62
N LEU A 143 -17.31 -37.44 13.49
CA LEU A 143 -17.13 -37.34 14.94
C LEU A 143 -16.32 -38.52 15.47
N ASN A 144 -16.69 -39.74 15.06
CA ASN A 144 -15.97 -40.95 15.43
C ASN A 144 -14.52 -40.94 14.94
N GLU A 145 -14.28 -40.51 13.69
CA GLU A 145 -12.94 -40.34 13.15
C GLU A 145 -12.13 -39.27 13.90
N ALA A 146 -12.77 -38.16 14.32
CA ALA A 146 -12.10 -37.12 15.08
C ALA A 146 -11.66 -37.63 16.47
N MET A 147 -12.52 -38.38 17.17
CA MET A 147 -12.16 -39.02 18.44
C MET A 147 -11.02 -40.02 18.26
N ALA A 148 -11.11 -40.91 17.26
CA ALA A 148 -10.07 -41.90 16.97
C ALA A 148 -8.71 -41.26 16.62
N ARG A 149 -8.72 -40.11 15.93
CA ARG A 149 -7.49 -39.33 15.67
C ARG A 149 -6.86 -38.81 16.96
N GLN A 150 -7.66 -38.28 17.88
CA GLN A 150 -7.15 -37.78 19.17
C GLN A 150 -6.60 -38.91 20.04
N GLU A 151 -7.29 -40.04 20.13
CA GLU A 151 -6.80 -41.23 20.83
C GLU A 151 -5.45 -41.68 20.28
N LYS A 152 -5.31 -41.70 18.95
CA LYS A 152 -4.03 -42.03 18.30
C LYS A 152 -2.92 -41.05 18.66
N TYR A 153 -3.18 -39.73 18.65
CA TYR A 153 -2.19 -38.73 19.05
C TYR A 153 -1.75 -38.91 20.50
N MET A 154 -2.71 -39.16 21.40
CA MET A 154 -2.40 -39.43 22.80
C MET A 154 -1.51 -40.67 22.97
N ASP A 155 -1.79 -41.75 22.24
CA ASP A 155 -0.98 -42.96 22.28
C ASP A 155 0.44 -42.74 21.74
N ASP A 156 0.58 -41.99 20.66
CA ASP A 156 1.89 -41.67 20.10
C ASP A 156 2.69 -40.76 21.05
N TYR A 157 2.05 -39.78 21.70
CA TYR A 157 2.70 -38.95 22.73
C TYR A 157 3.13 -39.76 23.96
N LYS A 158 2.30 -40.70 24.43
CA LYS A 158 2.65 -41.61 25.52
C LYS A 158 3.86 -42.47 25.17
N LYS A 159 3.94 -42.99 23.93
CA LYS A 159 5.11 -43.75 23.46
C LYS A 159 6.37 -42.90 23.49
N THR A 160 6.30 -41.65 23.03
CA THR A 160 7.46 -40.74 23.06
C THR A 160 7.88 -40.42 24.50
N LEU A 161 6.93 -40.20 25.41
CA LEU A 161 7.19 -39.94 26.83
C LEU A 161 7.81 -41.13 27.57
N ALA A 162 7.51 -42.36 27.14
CA ALA A 162 8.05 -43.60 27.70
C ALA A 162 9.51 -43.87 27.33
N VAL A 163 10.12 -43.06 26.45
CA VAL A 163 11.53 -43.17 26.10
C VAL A 163 12.38 -42.48 27.20
N ASP A 164 13.20 -43.25 27.90
CA ASP A 164 13.99 -42.76 29.06
C ASP A 164 15.08 -41.75 28.70
N THR A 165 15.46 -41.65 27.43
CA THR A 165 16.56 -40.79 26.95
C THR A 165 16.13 -39.40 26.49
N ILE A 166 14.84 -39.04 26.61
CA ILE A 166 14.35 -37.72 26.20
C ILE A 166 14.75 -36.62 27.17
N SER A 167 15.02 -35.41 26.66
CA SER A 167 15.31 -34.25 27.50
C SER A 167 14.10 -33.78 28.30
N GLU A 168 14.34 -33.09 29.41
CA GLU A 168 13.28 -32.56 30.29
C GLU A 168 12.39 -31.52 29.58
N GLU A 169 12.96 -30.68 28.71
CA GLU A 169 12.21 -29.75 27.86
C GLU A 169 11.26 -30.50 26.90
N THR A 170 11.75 -31.56 26.26
CA THR A 170 10.94 -32.39 25.36
C THR A 170 9.81 -33.05 26.14
N ARG A 171 10.11 -33.62 27.31
CA ARG A 171 9.12 -34.25 28.18
C ARG A 171 8.02 -33.25 28.60
N THR A 172 8.40 -32.03 28.96
CA THR A 172 7.46 -30.95 29.30
C THR A 172 6.55 -30.58 28.12
N LEU A 173 7.11 -30.48 26.92
CA LEU A 173 6.34 -30.18 25.70
C LEU A 173 5.32 -31.29 25.37
N TYR A 174 5.75 -32.55 25.39
CA TYR A 174 4.86 -33.68 25.08
C TYR A 174 3.78 -33.91 26.16
N ASN A 175 4.07 -33.62 27.44
CA ASN A 175 3.04 -33.61 28.47
C ASN A 175 1.95 -32.56 28.18
N LYS A 176 2.33 -31.34 27.76
CA LYS A 176 1.36 -30.32 27.33
C LYS A 176 0.52 -30.77 26.14
N TYR A 177 1.14 -31.42 25.14
CA TYR A 177 0.41 -31.95 23.99
C TYR A 177 -0.56 -33.07 24.38
N LEU A 178 -0.15 -33.93 25.32
CA LEU A 178 -1.01 -34.99 25.85
C LEU A 178 -2.21 -34.44 26.64
N GLU A 179 -1.99 -33.43 27.48
CA GLU A 179 -3.07 -32.72 28.18
C GLU A 179 -4.04 -32.05 27.19
N SER A 180 -3.51 -31.35 26.19
CA SER A 180 -4.31 -30.70 25.15
C SER A 180 -5.15 -31.71 24.35
N ALA A 181 -4.55 -32.84 23.94
CA ALA A 181 -5.26 -33.89 23.22
C ALA A 181 -6.33 -34.58 24.08
N ALA A 182 -6.06 -34.76 25.38
CA ALA A 182 -7.05 -35.30 26.32
C ALA A 182 -8.24 -34.35 26.49
N GLN A 183 -7.99 -33.04 26.62
CA GLN A 183 -9.04 -32.02 26.69
C GLN A 183 -9.88 -31.98 25.41
N GLU A 184 -9.25 -31.99 24.24
CA GLU A 184 -9.96 -32.02 22.95
C GLU A 184 -10.81 -33.29 22.79
N LEU A 185 -10.32 -34.45 23.24
CA LEU A 185 -11.11 -35.69 23.24
C LEU A 185 -12.33 -35.58 24.17
N GLU A 186 -12.16 -35.02 25.37
CA GLU A 186 -13.26 -34.81 26.32
C GLU A 186 -14.31 -33.84 25.76
N GLU A 187 -13.89 -32.78 25.06
CA GLU A 187 -14.79 -31.88 24.35
C GLU A 187 -15.52 -32.59 23.20
N LEU A 188 -14.81 -33.42 22.42
CA LEU A 188 -15.42 -34.18 21.33
C LEU A 188 -16.51 -35.14 21.83
N GLN A 189 -16.27 -35.80 22.96
CA GLN A 189 -17.23 -36.71 23.59
C GLN A 189 -18.50 -36.00 24.12
N LYS A 190 -18.45 -34.68 24.34
CA LYS A 190 -19.60 -33.88 24.78
C LYS A 190 -20.55 -33.50 23.64
N TYR A 191 -20.10 -33.57 22.38
CA TYR A 191 -20.96 -33.23 21.25
C TYR A 191 -21.95 -34.36 20.93
N ASP A 192 -23.21 -34.00 20.71
CA ASP A 192 -24.13 -34.82 19.91
C ASP A 192 -23.95 -34.52 18.41
N VAL A 193 -24.58 -35.32 17.54
CA VAL A 193 -24.47 -35.17 16.08
C VAL A 193 -24.84 -33.75 15.62
N LYS A 194 -25.89 -33.18 16.21
CA LYS A 194 -26.39 -31.85 15.83
C LYS A 194 -25.39 -30.76 16.23
N SER A 195 -24.93 -30.77 17.48
CA SER A 195 -23.98 -29.80 18.01
C SER A 195 -22.63 -29.90 17.31
N TYR A 196 -22.19 -31.11 16.95
CA TYR A 196 -20.97 -31.30 16.16
C TYR A 196 -21.12 -30.76 14.74
N LYS A 197 -22.29 -30.92 14.10
CA LYS A 197 -22.57 -30.30 12.80
C LYS A 197 -22.52 -28.78 12.88
N GLU A 198 -23.10 -28.18 13.92
CA GLU A 198 -23.04 -26.73 14.16
C GLU A 198 -21.58 -26.26 14.37
N TYR A 199 -20.77 -27.02 15.11
CA TYR A 199 -19.34 -26.76 15.25
C TYR A 199 -18.60 -26.77 13.91
N LEU A 200 -18.82 -27.79 13.07
CA LEU A 200 -18.18 -27.90 11.74
C LEU A 200 -18.56 -26.73 10.83
N VAL A 201 -19.84 -26.38 10.79
CA VAL A 201 -20.33 -25.24 10.00
C VAL A 201 -19.77 -23.93 10.54
N GLY A 202 -19.78 -23.71 11.84
CA GLY A 202 -19.24 -22.50 12.46
C GLY A 202 -17.73 -22.32 12.25
N ARG A 203 -16.97 -23.42 12.29
CA ARG A 203 -15.54 -23.42 11.96
C ARG A 203 -15.30 -23.05 10.50
N ALA A 204 -16.06 -23.62 9.57
CA ALA A 204 -15.98 -23.28 8.16
C ALA A 204 -16.37 -21.81 7.89
N ASP A 205 -17.44 -21.33 8.53
CA ASP A 205 -17.93 -19.95 8.37
C ASP A 205 -16.93 -18.93 8.94
N SER A 206 -16.26 -19.26 10.05
CA SER A 206 -15.16 -18.46 10.60
C SER A 206 -14.01 -18.30 9.60
N GLY A 207 -13.71 -19.35 8.82
CA GLY A 207 -12.75 -19.30 7.72
C GLY A 207 -13.16 -18.29 6.64
N VAL A 208 -14.41 -18.38 6.17
CA VAL A 208 -14.99 -17.42 5.20
C VAL A 208 -14.91 -15.99 5.73
N TRP A 209 -15.32 -15.77 6.97
CA TRP A 209 -15.36 -14.45 7.57
C TRP A 209 -13.98 -13.83 7.70
N ARG A 210 -12.97 -14.63 8.07
CA ARG A 210 -11.56 -14.18 8.10
C ARG A 210 -11.11 -13.66 6.74
N GLU A 211 -11.33 -14.42 5.67
CA GLU A 211 -10.93 -14.00 4.32
C GLU A 211 -11.71 -12.77 3.84
N ARG A 212 -13.01 -12.67 4.14
CA ARG A 212 -13.80 -11.46 3.84
C ARG A 212 -13.28 -10.23 4.58
N TRP A 213 -12.88 -10.40 5.84
CA TRP A 213 -12.35 -9.31 6.63
C TRP A 213 -11.01 -8.81 6.09
N GLU A 214 -10.12 -9.71 5.68
CA GLU A 214 -8.87 -9.36 4.99
C GLU A 214 -9.13 -8.57 3.70
N ALA A 215 -10.15 -8.97 2.93
CA ALA A 215 -10.57 -8.23 1.73
C ALA A 215 -11.08 -6.82 2.07
N ILE A 216 -12.01 -6.71 3.03
CA ILE A 216 -12.57 -5.43 3.49
C ILE A 216 -11.45 -4.50 4.00
N TRP A 217 -10.51 -5.06 4.77
CA TRP A 217 -9.34 -4.35 5.27
C TRP A 217 -8.55 -3.70 4.13
N CYS A 218 -8.28 -4.43 3.04
CA CYS A 218 -7.59 -3.87 1.87
C CYS A 218 -8.30 -2.64 1.29
N PHE A 219 -9.62 -2.69 1.12
CA PHE A 219 -10.40 -1.57 0.56
C PHE A 219 -10.50 -0.38 1.51
N ILE A 220 -10.62 -0.63 2.83
CA ILE A 220 -10.56 0.43 3.85
C ILE A 220 -9.22 1.17 3.75
N TRP A 221 -8.10 0.44 3.67
CA TRP A 221 -6.78 1.08 3.54
C TRP A 221 -6.59 1.82 2.23
N ILE A 222 -7.17 1.36 1.11
CA ILE A 222 -7.16 2.13 -0.14
C ILE A 222 -7.86 3.47 0.05
N ALA A 223 -9.07 3.48 0.64
CA ALA A 223 -9.80 4.71 0.88
C ALA A 223 -9.03 5.67 1.82
N LEU A 224 -8.51 5.13 2.93
CA LEU A 224 -7.70 5.90 3.87
C LEU A 224 -6.41 6.42 3.24
N TYR A 225 -5.75 5.63 2.39
CA TYR A 225 -4.52 6.01 1.71
C TYR A 225 -4.74 7.15 0.72
N ILE A 226 -5.79 7.06 -0.09
CA ILE A 226 -6.19 8.12 -1.02
C ILE A 226 -6.45 9.42 -0.25
N PHE A 227 -7.17 9.33 0.86
CA PHE A 227 -7.44 10.47 1.72
C PHE A 227 -6.16 11.04 2.36
N ALA A 228 -5.28 10.18 2.87
CA ALA A 228 -4.04 10.56 3.52
C ALA A 228 -3.07 11.26 2.56
N CYS A 229 -3.00 10.81 1.31
CA CYS A 229 -2.15 11.34 0.25
C CYS A 229 -2.76 12.53 -0.49
N ARG A 230 -3.42 13.43 0.26
CA ARG A 230 -3.97 14.68 -0.25
C ARG A 230 -3.34 15.93 0.41
N PRO A 231 -2.02 16.16 0.27
CA PRO A 231 -1.34 17.35 0.81
C PRO A 231 -1.80 18.65 0.15
N ARG A 232 -1.64 19.78 0.85
CA ARG A 232 -1.72 21.12 0.22
C ARG A 232 -0.48 21.39 -0.65
N GLY A 233 -0.63 22.17 -1.72
CA GLY A 233 0.44 22.41 -2.70
C GLY A 233 1.76 22.92 -2.08
N TYR A 234 1.70 23.83 -1.10
CA TYR A 234 2.92 24.32 -0.41
C TYR A 234 3.69 23.23 0.37
N MET A 235 3.04 22.11 0.72
CA MET A 235 3.69 20.98 1.39
C MET A 235 4.41 20.06 0.40
N ILE A 236 3.96 20.05 -0.86
CA ILE A 236 4.54 19.22 -1.92
C ILE A 236 5.92 19.78 -2.30
N THR A 237 6.00 21.10 -2.47
CA THR A 237 7.22 21.82 -2.85
C THR A 237 8.29 21.72 -1.76
N LYS A 238 7.90 21.89 -0.48
CA LYS A 238 8.79 21.67 0.67
C LYS A 238 9.40 20.26 0.70
N ARG A 239 8.64 19.24 0.28
CA ARG A 239 8.99 17.82 0.49
C ARG A 239 9.41 17.08 -0.78
N ARG A 240 9.51 17.76 -1.92
CA ARG A 240 9.99 17.20 -3.19
C ARG A 240 11.39 16.54 -3.06
N ARG A 241 12.22 16.98 -2.11
CA ARG A 241 13.51 16.33 -1.76
C ARG A 241 13.37 15.08 -0.86
N GLU A 242 12.28 14.93 -0.12
CA GLU A 242 12.01 13.83 0.86
C GLU A 242 11.25 12.64 0.26
N ASP A 243 10.54 12.82 -0.88
CA ASP A 243 9.88 11.74 -1.65
C ASP A 243 10.86 10.66 -2.20
N LYS A 244 12.16 10.84 -1.93
CA LYS A 244 13.20 9.82 -2.10
C LYS A 244 12.92 8.54 -1.31
N MET A 245 12.13 8.57 -0.23
CA MET A 245 11.84 7.35 0.55
C MET A 245 10.87 6.41 -0.19
N ALA A 246 9.74 6.91 -0.71
CA ALA A 246 8.80 6.12 -1.51
C ALA A 246 9.46 5.66 -2.82
N THR A 247 10.29 6.54 -3.41
CA THR A 247 11.08 6.22 -4.60
C THR A 247 12.16 5.17 -4.31
N GLY A 248 12.81 5.24 -3.14
CA GLY A 248 13.85 4.30 -2.70
C GLY A 248 13.28 2.92 -2.39
N LEU A 249 12.16 2.86 -1.66
CA LEU A 249 11.49 1.60 -1.38
C LEU A 249 10.93 0.95 -2.66
N LYS A 250 10.35 1.74 -3.57
CA LYS A 250 9.96 1.27 -4.90
C LYS A 250 11.17 0.66 -5.64
N LYS A 251 12.32 1.35 -5.66
CA LYS A 251 13.52 0.84 -6.33
C LYS A 251 14.01 -0.48 -5.74
N ILE A 252 14.03 -0.62 -4.42
CA ILE A 252 14.45 -1.87 -3.75
C ILE A 252 13.47 -2.99 -4.08
N LEU A 253 12.17 -2.74 -3.91
CA LEU A 253 11.13 -3.75 -4.08
C LEU A 253 11.04 -4.27 -5.52
N PHE A 254 10.98 -3.34 -6.49
CA PHE A 254 10.96 -3.69 -7.91
C PHE A 254 12.33 -4.18 -8.40
N GLY A 255 13.42 -3.82 -7.73
CA GLY A 255 14.75 -4.38 -7.97
C GLY A 255 14.82 -5.87 -7.63
N ILE A 256 14.32 -6.27 -6.45
CA ILE A 256 14.25 -7.68 -6.02
C ILE A 256 13.31 -8.46 -6.95
N ALA A 257 12.12 -7.94 -7.22
CA ALA A 257 11.18 -8.58 -8.14
C ALA A 257 11.78 -8.71 -9.55
N GLY A 258 12.45 -7.68 -10.04
CA GLY A 258 13.14 -7.68 -11.33
C GLY A 258 14.27 -8.71 -11.39
N ALA A 259 15.04 -8.88 -10.31
CA ALA A 259 16.08 -9.90 -10.22
C ALA A 259 15.51 -11.33 -10.30
N LEU A 260 14.38 -11.59 -9.64
CA LEU A 260 13.69 -12.91 -9.70
C LEU A 260 13.14 -13.20 -11.10
N VAL A 261 12.53 -12.21 -11.75
CA VAL A 261 12.06 -12.34 -13.13
C VAL A 261 13.23 -12.51 -14.10
N GLY A 262 14.35 -11.80 -13.89
CA GLY A 262 15.58 -11.97 -14.65
C GLY A 262 16.19 -13.37 -14.50
N ALA A 263 16.21 -13.91 -13.28
CA ALA A 263 16.63 -15.28 -13.02
C ALA A 263 15.75 -16.30 -13.73
N ALA A 264 14.42 -16.10 -13.74
CA ALA A 264 13.50 -16.94 -14.51
C ALA A 264 13.79 -16.90 -16.02
N GLY A 265 14.09 -15.70 -16.57
CA GLY A 265 14.46 -15.54 -17.97
C GLY A 265 15.77 -16.23 -18.34
N ALA A 266 16.73 -16.30 -17.42
CA ALA A 266 18.05 -16.90 -17.62
C ALA A 266 18.08 -18.44 -17.57
N LEU A 267 17.01 -19.09 -17.12
CA LEU A 267 16.91 -20.56 -17.13
C LEU A 267 16.68 -21.05 -18.58
N TYR A 268 17.57 -21.89 -19.10
CA TYR A 268 17.43 -22.48 -20.44
C TYR A 268 17.04 -23.96 -20.31
N VAL A 269 16.13 -24.42 -21.16
CA VAL A 269 15.77 -25.83 -21.23
C VAL A 269 16.95 -26.60 -21.80
N THR A 270 17.53 -27.49 -20.99
CA THR A 270 18.59 -28.40 -21.41
C THR A 270 17.99 -29.73 -21.84
N THR A 271 18.48 -30.24 -22.96
CA THR A 271 18.10 -31.53 -23.51
C THR A 271 19.31 -32.44 -23.43
N THR A 272 19.27 -33.46 -22.58
CA THR A 272 20.38 -34.38 -22.41
C THR A 272 20.15 -35.59 -23.31
N ILE A 273 21.06 -35.80 -24.27
CA ILE A 273 21.04 -36.98 -25.14
C ILE A 273 22.08 -37.96 -24.62
N THR A 274 21.64 -38.97 -23.88
CA THR A 274 22.52 -40.05 -23.39
C THR A 274 22.65 -41.10 -24.48
N LYS A 275 23.88 -41.34 -24.94
CA LYS A 275 24.18 -42.39 -25.93
C LYS A 275 24.79 -43.59 -25.22
N TRP A 276 24.10 -44.72 -25.28
CA TRP A 276 24.50 -45.96 -24.62
C TRP A 276 25.49 -46.76 -25.47
N SER A 277 26.20 -47.70 -24.85
CA SER A 277 27.20 -48.55 -25.50
C SER A 277 26.63 -49.47 -26.57
N ASP A 278 25.31 -49.72 -26.53
CA ASP A 278 24.54 -50.46 -27.53
C ASP A 278 24.14 -49.61 -28.76
N GLY A 279 24.50 -48.33 -28.78
CA GLY A 279 24.16 -47.38 -29.85
C GLY A 279 22.79 -46.73 -29.71
N SER A 280 21.99 -47.12 -28.71
CA SER A 280 20.71 -46.48 -28.42
C SER A 280 20.90 -45.07 -27.86
N LYS A 281 19.91 -44.20 -28.10
CA LYS A 281 19.88 -42.82 -27.59
C LYS A 281 18.64 -42.67 -26.72
N THR A 282 18.81 -42.31 -25.46
CA THR A 282 17.71 -41.84 -24.60
C THR A 282 17.76 -40.31 -24.56
N LYS A 283 16.60 -39.69 -24.68
CA LYS A 283 16.43 -38.24 -24.61
C LYS A 283 15.68 -37.93 -23.32
N ASP A 284 16.37 -37.32 -22.36
CA ASP A 284 15.74 -36.75 -21.17
C ASP A 284 15.64 -35.23 -21.34
N ASP A 285 14.41 -34.72 -21.20
CA ASP A 285 14.12 -33.28 -21.26
C ASP A 285 13.79 -32.77 -19.84
N ASP A 286 14.61 -31.88 -19.31
CA ASP A 286 14.38 -31.20 -18.01
C ASP A 286 13.28 -30.12 -18.09
N GLY A 287 12.59 -30.04 -19.24
CA GLY A 287 11.68 -28.96 -19.61
C GLY A 287 10.60 -28.71 -18.56
N LEU A 288 9.94 -29.75 -18.04
CA LEU A 288 8.88 -29.58 -17.04
C LEU A 288 9.38 -28.91 -15.75
N MET A 289 10.53 -29.36 -15.24
CA MET A 289 11.10 -28.82 -14.00
C MET A 289 11.61 -27.38 -14.20
N ILE A 290 12.20 -27.09 -15.35
CA ILE A 290 12.66 -25.74 -15.70
C ILE A 290 11.49 -24.79 -15.88
N TYR A 291 10.42 -25.20 -16.57
CA TYR A 291 9.20 -24.38 -16.67
C TYR A 291 8.56 -24.16 -15.31
N ALA A 292 8.45 -25.18 -14.47
CA ALA A 292 7.93 -25.04 -13.10
C ALA A 292 8.75 -24.03 -12.30
N MET A 293 10.08 -24.06 -12.41
CA MET A 293 10.98 -23.11 -11.75
C MET A 293 10.83 -21.68 -12.28
N LYS A 294 10.68 -21.51 -13.60
CA LYS A 294 10.41 -20.21 -14.22
C LYS A 294 9.11 -19.58 -13.70
N PHE A 295 8.02 -20.34 -13.75
CA PHE A 295 6.73 -19.87 -13.26
C PHE A 295 6.76 -19.62 -11.75
N GLY A 296 7.44 -20.49 -10.99
CA GLY A 296 7.62 -20.33 -9.55
C GLY A 296 8.36 -19.03 -9.18
N LEU A 297 9.44 -18.69 -9.86
CA LEU A 297 10.20 -17.45 -9.62
C LEU A 297 9.38 -16.19 -9.95
N ILE A 298 8.63 -16.21 -11.06
CA ILE A 298 7.76 -15.09 -11.44
C ILE A 298 6.61 -14.94 -10.43
N ALA A 299 5.97 -16.05 -10.05
CA ALA A 299 4.91 -16.04 -9.05
C ALA A 299 5.41 -15.50 -7.70
N LEU A 300 6.59 -15.94 -7.26
CA LEU A 300 7.22 -15.45 -6.04
C LEU A 300 7.49 -13.94 -6.10
N ALA A 301 8.00 -13.44 -7.22
CA ALA A 301 8.23 -12.00 -7.42
C ALA A 301 6.92 -11.20 -7.27
N VAL A 302 5.83 -11.68 -7.87
CA VAL A 302 4.50 -11.05 -7.77
C VAL A 302 4.00 -11.07 -6.33
N ILE A 303 4.10 -12.22 -5.64
CA ILE A 303 3.66 -12.37 -4.24
C ILE A 303 4.40 -11.39 -3.33
N ILE A 304 5.71 -11.26 -3.46
CA ILE A 304 6.53 -10.34 -2.67
C ILE A 304 6.07 -8.89 -2.87
N VAL A 305 5.82 -8.48 -4.12
CA VAL A 305 5.36 -7.12 -4.42
C VAL A 305 3.98 -6.84 -3.84
N LEU A 306 3.05 -7.79 -3.99
CA LEU A 306 1.69 -7.66 -3.46
C LEU A 306 1.69 -7.58 -1.91
N TRP A 307 2.47 -8.43 -1.24
CA TRP A 307 2.59 -8.42 0.22
C TRP A 307 3.24 -7.15 0.74
N ALA A 308 4.33 -6.71 0.12
CA ALA A 308 4.98 -5.47 0.52
C ALA A 308 4.06 -4.26 0.33
N ALA A 309 3.25 -4.22 -0.74
CA ALA A 309 2.27 -3.15 -0.94
C ALA A 309 1.28 -3.02 0.22
N ARG A 310 0.86 -4.14 0.85
CA ARG A 310 0.00 -4.12 2.06
C ARG A 310 0.66 -3.47 3.27
N ILE A 311 1.98 -3.60 3.42
CA ILE A 311 2.72 -2.93 4.50
C ILE A 311 2.93 -1.46 4.15
N VAL A 312 3.31 -1.19 2.90
CA VAL A 312 3.59 0.17 2.42
C VAL A 312 2.35 1.05 2.50
N ILE A 313 1.16 0.53 2.16
CA ILE A 313 -0.07 1.33 2.22
C ILE A 313 -0.35 1.81 3.64
N VAL A 314 -0.14 0.97 4.66
CA VAL A 314 -0.34 1.33 6.07
C VAL A 314 0.63 2.44 6.49
N ILE A 315 1.93 2.23 6.23
CA ILE A 315 2.97 3.20 6.60
C ILE A 315 2.75 4.53 5.87
N ALA A 316 2.50 4.49 4.57
CA ALA A 316 2.29 5.68 3.76
C ALA A 316 1.01 6.44 4.16
N THR A 317 -0.04 5.71 4.54
CA THR A 317 -1.28 6.31 5.07
C THR A 317 -1.02 6.99 6.40
N LEU A 318 -0.38 6.32 7.36
CA LEU A 318 -0.08 6.90 8.67
C LEU A 318 0.81 8.13 8.55
N LEU A 319 1.88 8.05 7.75
CA LEU A 319 2.74 9.20 7.48
C LEU A 319 1.97 10.32 6.78
N GLY A 320 1.14 10.01 5.78
CA GLY A 320 0.31 11.00 5.09
C GLY A 320 -0.64 11.71 6.04
N LEU A 321 -1.34 10.96 6.89
CA LEU A 321 -2.26 11.51 7.89
C LEU A 321 -1.54 12.39 8.92
N LEU A 322 -0.41 11.93 9.47
CA LEU A 322 0.40 12.70 10.42
C LEU A 322 0.96 13.99 9.81
N ARG A 323 1.26 13.97 8.51
CA ARG A 323 2.03 15.04 7.85
C ARG A 323 1.18 16.05 7.09
N ASN A 324 -0.01 15.66 6.61
CA ASN A 324 -0.84 16.47 5.71
C ASN A 324 -2.06 17.08 6.40
N TYR A 325 -2.29 16.71 7.66
CA TYR A 325 -3.42 17.16 8.46
C TYR A 325 -2.93 17.71 9.79
N ASP A 326 -3.44 18.88 10.17
CA ASP A 326 -3.18 19.45 11.49
C ASP A 326 -4.19 18.88 12.49
N TRP A 327 -3.74 17.86 13.21
CA TRP A 327 -4.54 17.18 14.23
C TRP A 327 -4.94 18.08 15.40
N LYS A 328 -4.19 19.16 15.68
CA LYS A 328 -4.56 20.12 16.72
C LYS A 328 -5.72 21.00 16.28
N GLN A 329 -5.78 21.34 14.99
CA GLN A 329 -6.93 22.03 14.42
C GLN A 329 -8.14 21.10 14.29
N LEU A 330 -7.91 19.83 13.94
CA LEU A 330 -8.93 18.78 13.88
C LEU A 330 -9.67 18.60 15.22
N ALA A 331 -8.91 18.55 16.31
CA ALA A 331 -9.47 18.36 17.65
C ALA A 331 -10.31 19.56 18.12
N LYS A 332 -10.09 20.74 17.53
CA LYS A 332 -10.80 21.98 17.88
C LYS A 332 -12.04 22.22 17.03
N ASP A 333 -11.97 21.94 15.72
CA ASP A 333 -13.10 22.11 14.82
C ASP A 333 -13.14 21.03 13.72
N PRO A 334 -13.83 19.90 13.96
CA PRO A 334 -13.96 18.84 12.96
C PRO A 334 -14.83 19.24 11.77
N LYS A 335 -15.72 20.24 11.91
CA LYS A 335 -16.56 20.74 10.79
C LYS A 335 -15.75 21.59 9.83
N ALA A 336 -14.82 22.39 10.34
CA ALA A 336 -13.88 23.13 9.51
C ALA A 336 -13.09 22.20 8.59
N MET A 337 -12.63 21.03 9.07
CA MET A 337 -11.92 20.08 8.22
C MET A 337 -12.83 19.48 7.13
N LEU A 338 -14.08 19.11 7.46
CA LEU A 338 -15.02 18.55 6.49
C LEU A 338 -15.33 19.54 5.35
N ASN A 339 -15.35 20.84 5.63
CA ASN A 339 -15.48 21.87 4.59
C ASN A 339 -14.17 22.08 3.82
N ASP A 340 -13.01 21.98 4.48
CA ASP A 340 -11.67 22.01 3.85
C ASP A 340 -11.37 20.78 2.96
N LEU A 341 -12.22 19.75 3.05
CA LEU A 341 -12.13 18.50 2.28
C LEU A 341 -12.98 18.48 1.02
N LYS A 342 -14.01 19.34 0.95
CA LYS A 342 -14.78 19.61 -0.28
C LYS A 342 -13.87 20.31 -1.27
#